data_AF-A0A6S6M168-F1
#
_entry.id   AF-A0A6S6M168-F1
#
_cell.length_a   1.000
_cell.length_b   1.000
_cell.length_c   1.000
_cell.angle_alpha   90.00
_cell.angle_beta   90.00
_cell.angle_gamma   90.00
#
_symmetry.space_group_name_H-M   'P 1'
#
loop_
_entity.id
_entity.type
_entity.pdbx_description
1 polymer ?
#
loop_
_entity_poly.entity_id
_entity_poly.type
_entity_poly.pdbx_seq_one_letter_code
_entity_poly.pdbx_strand_id
1 'polypeptide(L)'
;MASKIYSFNKGMLEQEEGGVVEEYPLQLVVNGRELATLIASPHDLRFLVAGFLRLQGFVSKVEDFQALAICQDFGAASVTIKGELPERLKPVLTSGCGTGISFNMPKPVEKKGPSRVHSPASIFTLMNQLAQKAEGYKSHGGMHSAGVGDTELILHSEDIGRHNTIDRLAGEALLKGISLEGKILVTSGRVSTELVAKASLLGIDVIASRTSPTDMAIRMAEQAGITLVGYVRAMSFKLYTHVDGIDFRAGDGKVQGVTGVILAGGASSRMGSNKALLPHKGGRFIESIYRELCEIFPEVILVTNTPEQYQFLPCRKVPDLYEGMGALAGIHAGLSQSSNPAVFTVACDMPHLNPELIRHIASHRHSCDLVLPMSPHGYEPLHALYNKGCLPAMESSLKNGKRRIVSILPRVNVREISPSEVAGFDPGFDSFSNINTPQEYYDLRNADKEKTAAGGQFPDAAAKLQA
;
A
#
# COMPACT_ATOMS: atom_id res chain seq x y z
N MET A 1 24.36 21.50 6.19
CA MET A 1 25.45 21.85 7.14
C MET A 1 25.14 21.23 8.50
N ALA A 2 26.15 20.74 9.24
CA ALA A 2 25.98 20.29 10.61
C ALA A 2 26.04 21.51 11.55
N SER A 3 24.99 21.72 12.34
CA SER A 3 24.91 22.80 13.31
C SER A 3 25.02 22.23 14.72
N LYS A 4 25.63 22.99 15.62
CA LYS A 4 25.57 22.68 17.06
C LYS A 4 24.14 22.88 17.53
N ILE A 5 23.51 21.81 17.98
CA ILE A 5 22.17 21.82 18.56
C ILE A 5 22.24 21.39 20.03
N TYR A 6 21.28 21.86 20.81
CA TYR A 6 21.15 21.49 22.23
C TYR A 6 19.78 20.87 22.44
N SER A 7 19.73 19.59 22.84
CA SER A 7 18.50 18.87 23.15
C SER A 7 18.27 18.84 24.66
N PHE A 8 17.09 19.28 25.12
CA PHE A 8 16.69 19.15 26.52
C PHE A 8 15.74 17.97 26.68
N ASN A 9 16.19 16.90 27.34
CA ASN A 9 15.39 15.69 27.56
C ASN A 9 15.54 15.22 29.01
N LYS A 10 14.42 14.87 29.66
CA LYS A 10 14.38 14.39 31.06
C LYS A 10 15.14 15.27 32.06
N GLY A 11 15.15 16.59 31.87
CA GLY A 11 15.84 17.53 32.78
C GLY A 11 17.32 17.74 32.49
N MET A 12 17.88 17.07 31.48
CA MET A 12 19.27 17.20 31.06
C MET A 12 19.37 17.95 29.74
N LEU A 13 20.37 18.83 29.63
CA LEU A 13 20.74 19.51 28.39
C LEU A 13 21.94 18.79 27.78
N GLU A 14 21.75 18.20 26.61
CA GLU A 14 22.79 17.51 25.86
C GLU A 14 23.13 18.31 24.60
N GLN A 15 24.41 18.40 24.25
CA GLN A 15 24.85 19.00 22.99
C GLN A 15 25.01 17.90 21.96
N GLU A 16 24.39 18.08 20.80
CA GLU A 16 24.51 17.18 19.66
C GLU A 16 24.87 17.97 18.39
N GLU A 17 25.35 17.25 17.38
CA GLU A 17 25.43 17.77 16.02
C GLU A 17 24.21 17.28 15.24
N GLY A 18 23.45 18.23 14.72
CA GLY A 18 22.25 17.95 13.93
C GLY A 18 22.31 18.65 12.59
N GLY A 19 21.69 18.05 11.58
CA GLY A 19 21.44 18.75 10.33
C GLY A 19 20.44 19.88 10.57
N VAL A 20 20.69 21.06 9.99
CA VAL A 20 19.66 22.12 9.83
C VAL A 20 19.24 22.25 8.37
N VAL A 21 17.93 22.34 8.12
CA VAL A 21 17.40 22.57 6.77
C VAL A 21 17.99 23.85 6.21
N GLU A 22 18.55 23.77 5.00
CA GLU A 22 19.10 24.92 4.32
C GLU A 22 18.01 25.66 3.54
N GLU A 23 17.85 26.95 3.82
CA GLU A 23 17.08 27.88 2.99
C GLU A 23 18.00 28.50 1.94
N TYR A 24 17.66 28.27 0.68
CA TYR A 24 18.47 28.67 -0.45
C TYR A 24 17.67 29.64 -1.35
N PRO A 25 18.08 30.92 -1.43
CA PRO A 25 17.47 31.89 -2.34
C PRO A 25 18.00 31.70 -3.77
N LEU A 26 17.10 31.39 -4.70
CA LEU A 26 17.41 31.25 -6.13
C LEU A 26 16.78 32.39 -6.93
N GLN A 27 17.59 33.35 -7.37
CA GLN A 27 17.18 34.40 -8.29
C GLN A 27 16.93 33.82 -9.68
N LEU A 28 15.72 34.00 -10.20
CA LEU A 28 15.28 33.48 -11.49
C LEU A 28 15.17 34.59 -12.53
N VAL A 29 16.01 34.50 -13.56
CA VAL A 29 15.99 35.37 -14.74
C VAL A 29 15.46 34.57 -15.93
N VAL A 30 14.46 35.10 -16.62
CA VAL A 30 13.85 34.47 -17.79
C VAL A 30 13.84 35.45 -18.96
N ASN A 31 14.38 35.04 -20.10
CA ASN A 31 14.55 35.88 -21.30
C ASN A 31 15.20 37.25 -20.98
N GLY A 32 16.20 37.25 -20.09
CA GLY A 32 16.92 38.46 -19.67
C GLY A 32 16.20 39.34 -18.66
N ARG A 33 14.98 38.99 -18.22
CA ARG A 33 14.21 39.73 -17.22
C ARG A 33 14.19 39.01 -15.88
N GLU A 34 14.46 39.71 -14.79
CA GLU A 34 14.26 39.18 -13.44
C GLU A 34 12.77 38.88 -13.21
N LEU A 35 12.47 37.62 -12.89
CA LEU A 35 11.11 37.15 -12.71
C LEU A 35 10.72 37.05 -11.24
N ALA A 36 11.52 36.34 -10.44
CA ALA A 36 11.28 36.12 -9.02
C ALA A 36 12.56 35.63 -8.30
N THR A 37 12.55 35.64 -6.97
CA THR A 37 13.49 34.88 -6.14
C THR A 37 12.74 33.76 -5.45
N LEU A 38 13.14 32.52 -5.69
CA LEU A 38 12.52 31.33 -5.10
C LEU A 38 13.32 30.93 -3.85
N ILE A 39 12.66 30.89 -2.68
CA ILE A 39 13.26 30.33 -1.46
C ILE A 39 12.95 28.84 -1.46
N ALA A 40 13.98 28.01 -1.50
CA ALA A 40 13.86 26.57 -1.67
C ALA A 40 14.99 25.80 -1.00
N SER A 41 14.96 24.47 -1.08
CA SER A 41 16.09 23.63 -0.72
C SER A 41 17.10 23.52 -1.88
N PRO A 42 18.42 23.39 -1.62
CA PRO A 42 19.47 23.58 -2.62
C PRO A 42 19.64 22.41 -3.62
N HIS A 43 18.95 21.29 -3.44
CA HIS A 43 19.06 20.14 -4.34
C HIS A 43 18.19 20.29 -5.60
N ASP A 44 18.59 19.64 -6.70
CA ASP A 44 17.81 19.49 -7.94
C ASP A 44 17.05 20.73 -8.43
N LEU A 45 17.65 21.91 -8.30
CA LEU A 45 17.03 23.22 -8.59
C LEU A 45 16.49 23.35 -10.02
N ARG A 46 17.05 22.59 -10.98
CA ARG A 46 16.52 22.53 -12.35
C ARG A 46 15.06 22.06 -12.42
N PHE A 47 14.66 21.12 -11.55
CA PHE A 47 13.29 20.62 -11.51
C PHE A 47 12.36 21.65 -10.89
N LEU A 48 12.81 22.36 -9.85
CA LEU A 48 12.06 23.48 -9.28
C LEU A 48 11.80 24.56 -10.33
N VAL A 49 12.84 25.02 -11.04
CA VAL A 49 12.72 26.08 -12.05
C VAL A 49 11.82 25.65 -13.21
N ALA A 50 12.05 24.45 -13.77
CA ALA A 50 11.26 23.96 -14.89
C ALA A 50 9.77 23.81 -14.52
N GLY A 51 9.48 23.29 -13.33
CA GLY A 51 8.12 23.09 -12.88
C GLY A 51 7.42 24.36 -12.45
N PHE A 52 8.14 25.30 -11.83
CA PHE A 52 7.62 26.64 -11.57
C PHE A 52 7.16 27.29 -12.87
N LEU A 53 8.01 27.35 -13.89
CA LEU A 53 7.65 27.95 -15.18
C LEU A 53 6.48 27.22 -15.85
N ARG A 54 6.42 25.89 -15.74
CA ARG A 54 5.31 25.08 -16.26
C ARG A 54 3.99 25.44 -15.59
N LEU A 55 3.97 25.45 -14.26
CA LEU A 55 2.76 25.68 -13.48
C LEU A 55 2.31 27.14 -13.48
N GLN A 56 3.21 28.08 -13.81
CA GLN A 56 2.85 29.47 -14.14
C GLN A 56 2.31 29.64 -15.56
N GLY A 57 2.40 28.59 -16.41
CA GLY A 57 1.91 28.60 -17.78
C GLY A 57 2.87 29.24 -18.79
N PHE A 58 4.14 29.45 -18.43
CA PHE A 58 5.15 29.99 -19.36
C PHE A 58 5.71 28.92 -20.30
N VAL A 59 5.63 27.65 -19.92
CA VAL A 59 6.08 26.51 -20.73
C VAL A 59 5.11 25.34 -20.56
N SER A 60 5.04 24.47 -21.58
CA SER A 60 4.17 23.29 -21.60
C SER A 60 4.92 22.00 -21.90
N LYS A 61 5.98 22.09 -22.70
CA LYS A 61 6.80 20.96 -23.18
C LYS A 61 8.28 21.30 -23.08
N VAL A 62 9.14 20.29 -23.12
CA VAL A 62 10.60 20.47 -22.97
C VAL A 62 11.16 21.34 -24.09
N GLU A 63 10.60 21.25 -25.30
CA GLU A 63 11.02 22.02 -26.45
C GLU A 63 10.75 23.52 -26.30
N ASP A 64 9.95 23.95 -25.32
CA ASP A 64 9.74 25.37 -25.04
C ASP A 64 10.99 25.99 -24.39
N PHE A 65 11.89 25.19 -23.81
CA PHE A 65 13.18 25.65 -23.31
C PHE A 65 14.21 25.69 -24.45
N GLN A 66 14.82 26.87 -24.65
CA GLN A 66 16.02 27.03 -25.47
C GLN A 66 17.29 26.84 -24.64
N ALA A 67 17.28 27.29 -23.38
CA ALA A 67 18.35 27.09 -22.43
C ALA A 67 17.80 27.12 -20.99
N LEU A 68 18.37 26.30 -20.10
CA LEU A 68 18.15 26.34 -18.66
C LEU A 68 19.49 26.10 -17.98
N ALA A 69 20.01 27.14 -17.32
CA ALA A 69 21.27 27.09 -16.59
C ALA A 69 21.04 27.44 -15.12
N ILE A 70 21.61 26.64 -14.22
CA ILE A 70 21.61 26.88 -12.79
C ILE A 70 23.06 27.08 -12.34
N CYS A 71 23.33 28.19 -11.67
CA CYS A 71 24.58 28.42 -10.99
C CYS A 71 24.33 28.42 -9.48
N GLN A 72 24.63 27.29 -8.84
CA GLN A 72 24.40 27.08 -7.42
C GLN A 72 25.39 27.86 -6.52
N ASP A 73 26.54 28.26 -7.03
CA ASP A 73 27.47 29.08 -6.24
C ASP A 73 26.97 30.52 -6.07
N PHE A 74 26.19 31.03 -7.04
CA PHE A 74 25.68 32.41 -7.05
C PHE A 74 24.19 32.54 -6.77
N GLY A 75 23.46 31.44 -6.51
CA GLY A 75 22.01 31.54 -6.28
C GLY A 75 21.26 32.01 -7.51
N ALA A 76 21.72 31.65 -8.72
CA ALA A 76 21.18 32.19 -9.96
C ALA A 76 20.68 31.10 -10.90
N ALA A 77 19.48 31.30 -11.45
CA ALA A 77 18.91 30.52 -12.54
C ALA A 77 18.67 31.45 -13.73
N SER A 78 19.23 31.09 -14.89
CA SER A 78 19.02 31.79 -16.15
C SER A 78 18.33 30.85 -17.13
N VAL A 79 17.16 31.27 -17.63
CA VAL A 79 16.33 30.47 -18.53
C VAL A 79 16.03 31.28 -19.78
N THR A 80 16.14 30.62 -20.93
CA THR A 80 15.65 31.13 -22.20
C THR A 80 14.53 30.23 -22.69
N ILE A 81 13.35 30.78 -22.89
CA ILE A 81 12.15 30.07 -23.35
C ILE A 81 11.69 30.61 -24.71
N LYS A 82 10.96 29.79 -25.46
CA LYS A 82 10.25 30.21 -26.68
C LYS A 82 9.10 31.15 -26.31
N GLY A 83 9.03 32.29 -26.99
CA GLY A 83 8.02 33.32 -26.74
C GLY A 83 8.49 34.40 -25.76
N GLU A 84 7.59 35.33 -25.41
CA GLU A 84 7.88 36.45 -24.51
C GLU A 84 7.10 36.34 -23.21
N LEU A 85 7.70 36.81 -22.11
CA LEU A 85 6.97 36.99 -20.86
C LEU A 85 5.96 38.13 -21.02
N PRO A 86 4.76 38.03 -20.43
CA PRO A 86 3.83 39.16 -20.37
C PRO A 86 4.51 40.43 -19.81
N GLU A 87 4.23 41.58 -20.42
CA GLU A 87 4.80 42.88 -20.00
C GLU A 87 4.44 43.24 -18.56
N ARG A 88 3.21 42.89 -18.13
CA ARG A 88 2.74 43.11 -16.76
C ARG A 88 2.42 41.78 -16.10
N LEU A 89 3.31 41.35 -15.22
CA LEU A 89 3.05 40.27 -14.27
C LEU A 89 2.63 40.87 -12.93
N LYS A 90 1.47 40.47 -12.41
CA LYS A 90 1.04 40.83 -11.06
C LYS A 90 1.16 39.61 -10.16
N PRO A 91 2.17 39.55 -9.27
CA PRO A 91 2.28 38.44 -8.34
C PRO A 91 1.08 38.44 -7.38
N VAL A 92 0.43 37.29 -7.27
CA VAL A 92 -0.56 36.99 -6.24
C VAL A 92 0.20 36.32 -5.10
N LEU A 93 0.18 36.95 -3.93
CA LEU A 93 0.72 36.37 -2.72
C LEU A 93 -0.25 35.32 -2.20
N THR A 94 0.22 34.09 -2.10
CA THR A 94 -0.56 32.98 -1.53
C THR A 94 -0.35 32.93 -0.02
N SER A 95 -1.34 32.43 0.72
CA SER A 95 -1.28 32.32 2.20
C SER A 95 -0.36 31.19 2.69
N GLY A 96 0.68 30.87 1.91
CA GLY A 96 1.69 29.87 2.17
C GLY A 96 2.57 30.19 3.38
N CYS A 97 3.12 29.17 4.04
CA CYS A 97 4.30 29.38 4.86
C CYS A 97 5.42 29.76 3.88
N GLY A 98 5.87 31.02 3.88
CA GLY A 98 6.89 31.53 2.96
C GLY A 98 6.37 32.36 1.78
N THR A 99 5.11 32.82 1.77
CA THR A 99 4.62 33.81 0.78
C THR A 99 4.81 33.32 -0.67
N GLY A 100 4.29 32.13 -0.98
CA GLY A 100 4.38 31.55 -2.32
C GLY A 100 3.86 32.54 -3.38
N ILE A 101 4.66 32.78 -4.41
CA ILE A 101 4.33 33.73 -5.49
C ILE A 101 3.70 32.94 -6.64
N SER A 102 2.49 33.34 -7.04
CA SER A 102 1.88 32.88 -8.28
C SER A 102 1.62 34.07 -9.17
N PHE A 103 2.11 34.05 -10.41
CA PHE A 103 1.85 35.08 -11.41
C PHE A 103 0.56 34.81 -12.18
N ASN A 104 0.14 33.55 -12.22
CA ASN A 104 -1.10 33.14 -12.83
C ASN A 104 -1.74 32.08 -11.95
N MET A 105 -2.72 32.47 -11.11
CA MET A 105 -3.53 31.50 -10.40
C MET A 105 -4.46 30.83 -11.42
N PRO A 106 -4.21 29.56 -11.78
CA PRO A 106 -5.02 28.90 -12.78
C PRO A 106 -6.44 28.75 -12.24
N LYS A 107 -7.43 29.16 -13.02
CA LYS A 107 -8.80 28.69 -12.76
C LYS A 107 -8.81 27.20 -13.11
N PRO A 108 -9.24 26.32 -12.20
CA PRO A 108 -9.35 24.91 -12.52
C PRO A 108 -10.25 24.74 -13.74
N VAL A 109 -9.87 23.83 -14.62
CA VAL A 109 -10.77 23.40 -15.70
C VAL A 109 -11.90 22.62 -15.03
N GLU A 110 -13.15 23.04 -15.26
CA GLU A 110 -14.30 22.32 -14.71
C GLU A 110 -14.34 20.89 -15.29
N LYS A 111 -14.30 19.91 -14.39
CA LYS A 111 -14.41 18.49 -14.72
C LYS A 111 -15.56 17.88 -13.94
N LYS A 112 -16.23 16.90 -14.55
CA LYS A 112 -17.33 16.17 -13.90
C LYS A 112 -16.86 15.28 -12.74
N GLY A 113 -15.58 14.93 -12.71
CA GLY A 113 -14.98 14.00 -11.76
C GLY A 113 -13.62 13.52 -12.26
N PRO A 114 -12.97 12.62 -11.51
CA PRO A 114 -11.67 12.07 -11.88
C PRO A 114 -11.76 11.21 -13.14
N SER A 115 -10.66 11.13 -13.89
CA SER A 115 -10.60 10.38 -15.15
C SER A 115 -10.61 8.87 -14.97
N ARG A 116 -10.15 8.38 -13.81
CA ARG A 116 -10.19 6.97 -13.42
C ARG A 116 -10.46 6.80 -11.93
N VAL A 117 -10.75 5.55 -11.56
CA VAL A 117 -11.06 5.17 -10.19
C VAL A 117 -9.84 4.51 -9.54
N HIS A 118 -9.58 4.85 -8.26
CA HIS A 118 -8.44 4.37 -7.49
C HIS A 118 -8.84 3.54 -6.28
N SER A 119 -7.93 2.73 -5.75
CA SER A 119 -8.20 1.94 -4.53
C SER A 119 -7.74 2.68 -3.25
N PRO A 120 -8.39 2.44 -2.10
CA PRO A 120 -7.87 2.87 -0.80
C PRO A 120 -6.43 2.37 -0.54
N ALA A 121 -6.13 1.13 -0.94
CA ALA A 121 -4.82 0.52 -0.76
C ALA A 121 -3.71 1.30 -1.47
N SER A 122 -3.94 1.74 -2.71
CA SER A 122 -3.02 2.59 -3.47
C SER A 122 -2.66 3.86 -2.68
N ILE A 123 -3.64 4.53 -2.06
CA ILE A 123 -3.38 5.73 -1.26
C ILE A 123 -2.48 5.42 -0.05
N PHE A 124 -2.77 4.34 0.68
CA PHE A 124 -1.97 3.93 1.83
C PHE A 124 -0.54 3.53 1.43
N THR A 125 -0.39 2.74 0.35
CA THR A 125 0.92 2.34 -0.19
C THR A 125 1.75 3.56 -0.56
N LEU A 126 1.20 4.50 -1.33
CA LEU A 126 1.92 5.71 -1.73
C LEU A 126 2.29 6.59 -0.53
N MET A 127 1.40 6.74 0.46
CA MET A 127 1.70 7.49 1.69
C MET A 127 2.82 6.83 2.51
N ASN A 128 2.84 5.50 2.59
CA ASN A 128 3.89 4.75 3.28
C ASN A 128 5.23 4.88 2.54
N GLN A 129 5.23 4.73 1.21
CA GLN A 129 6.43 4.90 0.39
C GLN A 129 6.99 6.33 0.47
N LEU A 130 6.11 7.35 0.48
CA LEU A 130 6.52 8.73 0.68
C LEU A 130 7.18 8.92 2.06
N ALA A 131 6.60 8.33 3.11
CA ALA A 131 7.18 8.38 4.45
C ALA A 131 8.55 7.71 4.50
N GLN A 132 8.71 6.51 3.93
CA GLN A 132 9.98 5.80 3.88
C GLN A 132 11.06 6.57 3.09
N LYS A 133 10.69 7.19 1.97
CA LYS A 133 11.59 8.05 1.18
C LYS A 133 12.03 9.28 1.97
N ALA A 134 11.10 9.95 2.65
CA ALA A 134 11.41 11.09 3.51
C ALA A 134 12.30 10.72 4.70
N GLU A 135 12.14 9.50 5.24
CA GLU A 135 13.03 8.99 6.27
C GLU A 135 14.42 8.63 5.73
N GLY A 136 14.54 8.13 4.50
CA GLY A 136 15.83 7.84 3.87
C GLY A 136 16.70 9.08 3.65
N TYR A 137 16.07 10.26 3.54
CA TYR A 137 16.73 11.57 3.46
C TYR A 137 17.04 12.20 4.84
N LYS A 138 16.84 11.47 5.95
CA LYS A 138 16.96 11.96 7.35
C LYS A 138 18.28 12.68 7.64
N SER A 139 18.17 13.96 7.96
CA SER A 139 18.96 14.59 9.04
C SER A 139 18.43 15.94 9.57
N HIS A 140 17.31 16.47 9.05
CA HIS A 140 16.99 17.89 9.31
C HIS A 140 15.66 18.17 10.04
N GLY A 141 14.61 17.37 9.83
CA GLY A 141 13.25 17.74 10.27
C GLY A 141 12.77 19.05 9.59
N GLY A 142 11.47 19.21 9.33
CA GLY A 142 10.96 20.49 8.82
C GLY A 142 11.03 20.74 7.31
N MET A 143 11.29 19.72 6.49
CA MET A 143 10.96 19.75 5.05
C MET A 143 9.57 19.17 4.79
N HIS A 144 8.95 19.64 3.71
CA HIS A 144 7.76 19.04 3.13
C HIS A 144 8.16 18.01 2.07
N SER A 145 7.32 16.99 1.92
CA SER A 145 7.54 15.90 0.98
C SER A 145 6.26 15.71 0.18
N ALA A 146 6.41 15.45 -1.11
CA ALA A 146 5.30 15.07 -1.98
C ALA A 146 5.76 14.02 -2.98
N GLY A 147 4.82 13.23 -3.48
CA GLY A 147 5.11 12.28 -4.55
C GLY A 147 3.88 11.94 -5.36
N VAL A 148 4.11 11.40 -6.55
CA VAL A 148 3.06 11.08 -7.52
C VAL A 148 3.22 9.64 -7.96
N GLY A 149 2.11 8.92 -8.01
CA GLY A 149 2.11 7.51 -8.35
C GLY A 149 0.73 6.94 -8.67
N ASP A 150 0.67 5.62 -8.72
CA ASP A 150 -0.58 4.87 -8.85
C ASP A 150 -0.63 3.76 -7.81
N THR A 151 -0.19 2.54 -8.14
CA THR A 151 0.07 1.49 -7.14
C THR A 151 1.41 1.70 -6.42
N GLU A 152 2.36 2.33 -7.09
CA GLU A 152 3.73 2.58 -6.64
C GLU A 152 4.11 4.04 -6.94
N LEU A 153 5.04 4.59 -6.15
CA LEU A 153 5.53 5.95 -6.29
C LEU A 153 6.42 6.06 -7.54
N ILE A 154 6.05 6.94 -8.47
CA ILE A 154 6.80 7.18 -9.71
C ILE A 154 7.82 8.31 -9.50
N LEU A 155 7.37 9.40 -8.88
CA LEU A 155 8.18 10.59 -8.57
C LEU A 155 8.02 10.96 -7.11
N HIS A 156 9.08 11.51 -6.52
CA HIS A 156 9.08 12.05 -5.17
C HIS A 156 9.95 13.29 -5.11
N SER A 157 9.60 14.22 -4.24
CA SER A 157 10.39 15.42 -3.99
C SER A 157 10.25 15.88 -2.56
N GLU A 158 11.27 16.59 -2.10
CA GLU A 158 11.27 17.27 -0.82
C GLU A 158 11.72 18.72 -1.01
N ASP A 159 11.19 19.61 -0.19
CA ASP A 159 11.59 21.02 -0.16
C ASP A 159 11.11 21.67 1.16
N ILE A 160 11.76 22.74 1.60
CA ILE A 160 11.27 23.55 2.71
C ILE A 160 9.89 24.17 2.40
N GLY A 161 9.63 24.49 1.14
CA GLY A 161 8.34 24.99 0.67
C GLY A 161 7.43 23.87 0.20
N ARG A 162 6.26 23.69 0.84
CA ARG A 162 5.26 22.70 0.38
C ARG A 162 4.79 22.89 -1.06
N HIS A 163 4.83 24.11 -1.59
CA HIS A 163 4.40 24.40 -2.97
C HIS A 163 5.53 24.07 -3.96
N ASN A 164 6.78 24.22 -3.53
CA ASN A 164 7.98 23.89 -4.30
C ASN A 164 8.09 22.37 -4.53
N THR A 165 7.58 21.53 -3.63
CA THR A 165 7.54 20.07 -3.87
C THR A 165 6.70 19.74 -5.11
N ILE A 166 5.56 20.39 -5.29
CA ILE A 166 4.70 20.20 -6.47
C ILE A 166 5.37 20.77 -7.72
N ASP A 167 6.03 21.92 -7.60
CA ASP A 167 6.82 22.49 -8.71
C ASP A 167 7.94 21.52 -9.12
N ARG A 168 8.70 20.97 -8.18
CA ARG A 168 9.73 19.97 -8.46
C ARG A 168 9.18 18.74 -9.17
N LEU A 169 8.07 18.17 -8.68
CA LEU A 169 7.41 17.03 -9.34
C LEU A 169 6.99 17.37 -10.77
N ALA A 170 6.41 18.55 -10.98
CA ALA A 170 5.98 19.01 -12.29
C ALA A 170 7.14 19.20 -13.27
N GLY A 171 8.27 19.75 -12.80
CA GLY A 171 9.45 19.98 -13.60
C GLY A 171 10.24 18.70 -13.88
N GLU A 172 10.37 17.82 -12.90
CA GLU A 172 10.97 16.50 -13.10
C GLU A 172 10.15 15.69 -14.11
N ALA A 173 8.82 15.66 -13.95
CA ALA A 173 7.93 15.01 -14.89
C ALA A 173 8.05 15.58 -16.32
N LEU A 174 8.15 16.92 -16.43
CA LEU A 174 8.34 17.59 -17.71
C LEU A 174 9.65 17.17 -18.38
N LEU A 175 10.77 17.33 -17.68
CA LEU A 175 12.10 17.06 -18.24
C LEU A 175 12.33 15.58 -18.55
N LYS A 176 11.64 14.66 -17.84
CA LYS A 176 11.70 13.21 -18.08
C LYS A 176 10.63 12.71 -19.05
N GLY A 177 9.70 13.54 -19.51
CA GLY A 177 8.59 13.13 -20.37
C GLY A 177 7.59 12.18 -19.68
N ILE A 178 7.43 12.29 -18.37
CA ILE A 178 6.52 11.45 -17.58
C ILE A 178 5.15 12.13 -17.48
N SER A 179 4.10 11.45 -17.93
CA SER A 179 2.73 11.93 -17.75
C SER A 179 2.25 11.70 -16.31
N LEU A 180 1.73 12.77 -15.69
CA LEU A 180 1.09 12.73 -14.38
C LEU A 180 -0.44 12.61 -14.47
N GLU A 181 -0.98 12.53 -15.68
CA GLU A 181 -2.42 12.44 -15.90
C GLU A 181 -3.01 11.18 -15.26
N GLY A 182 -4.15 11.38 -14.60
CA GLY A 182 -4.87 10.43 -13.80
C GLY A 182 -4.18 10.02 -12.50
N LYS A 183 -2.96 10.49 -12.17
CA LYS A 183 -2.20 9.95 -11.03
C LYS A 183 -2.74 10.39 -9.67
N ILE A 184 -2.28 9.70 -8.62
CA ILE A 184 -2.49 10.08 -7.22
C ILE A 184 -1.30 10.94 -6.79
N LEU A 185 -1.57 12.14 -6.27
CA LEU A 185 -0.60 13.01 -5.60
C LEU A 185 -0.72 12.81 -4.09
N VAL A 186 0.35 12.35 -3.45
CA VAL A 186 0.48 12.26 -1.99
C VAL A 186 1.35 13.39 -1.43
N THR A 187 0.96 13.98 -0.30
CA THR A 187 1.73 15.08 0.31
C THR A 187 1.72 15.07 1.84
N SER A 188 2.83 15.51 2.44
CA SER A 188 2.98 15.62 3.88
C SER A 188 2.37 16.90 4.48
N GLY A 189 2.09 17.92 3.66
CA GLY A 189 1.59 19.25 4.06
C GLY A 189 0.08 19.44 3.92
N ARG A 190 -0.43 20.59 4.37
CA ARG A 190 -1.85 20.99 4.21
C ARG A 190 -2.20 21.23 2.75
N VAL A 191 -3.42 20.86 2.36
CA VAL A 191 -3.93 21.07 1.00
C VAL A 191 -4.55 22.46 0.90
N SER A 192 -3.86 23.37 0.22
CA SER A 192 -4.30 24.72 -0.08
C SER A 192 -4.92 24.81 -1.49
N THR A 193 -5.59 25.92 -1.77
CA THR A 193 -6.10 26.27 -3.11
C THR A 193 -5.00 26.23 -4.16
N GLU A 194 -3.79 26.67 -3.83
CA GLU A 194 -2.64 26.62 -4.74
C GLU A 194 -2.24 25.19 -5.10
N LEU A 195 -2.21 24.29 -4.12
CA LEU A 195 -1.88 22.88 -4.35
C LEU A 195 -2.91 22.23 -5.28
N VAL A 196 -4.20 22.49 -5.05
CA VAL A 196 -5.28 21.97 -5.91
C VAL A 196 -5.17 22.53 -7.33
N ALA A 197 -4.92 23.83 -7.48
CA ALA A 197 -4.75 24.43 -8.80
C ALA A 197 -3.57 23.84 -9.58
N LYS A 198 -2.42 23.66 -8.92
CA LYS A 198 -1.24 23.02 -9.52
C LYS A 198 -1.53 21.56 -9.90
N ALA A 199 -2.17 20.79 -9.02
CA ALA A 199 -2.57 19.41 -9.29
C ALA A 199 -3.54 19.30 -10.48
N SER A 200 -4.50 20.22 -10.59
CA SER A 200 -5.45 20.30 -11.71
C SER A 200 -4.74 20.49 -13.06
N LEU A 201 -3.75 21.38 -13.13
CA LEU A 201 -2.93 21.58 -14.34
C LEU A 201 -2.11 20.35 -14.74
N LEU A 202 -1.77 19.49 -13.78
CA LEU A 202 -1.02 18.27 -14.01
C LEU A 202 -1.91 17.07 -14.38
N GLY A 203 -3.23 17.25 -14.36
CA GLY A 203 -4.19 16.18 -14.65
C GLY A 203 -4.29 15.14 -13.53
N ILE A 204 -3.96 15.49 -12.28
CA ILE A 204 -4.07 14.61 -11.12
C ILE A 204 -5.54 14.31 -10.82
N ASP A 205 -5.87 13.05 -10.53
CA ASP A 205 -7.23 12.63 -10.18
C ASP A 205 -7.47 12.63 -8.67
N VAL A 206 -6.45 12.29 -7.88
CA VAL A 206 -6.57 12.18 -6.42
C VAL A 206 -5.47 12.98 -5.72
N ILE A 207 -5.84 13.81 -4.77
CA ILE A 207 -4.89 14.44 -3.83
C ILE A 207 -5.10 13.80 -2.46
N ALA A 208 -4.06 13.20 -1.90
CA ALA A 208 -4.06 12.61 -0.58
C ALA A 208 -3.04 13.30 0.34
N SER A 209 -3.50 13.75 1.50
CA SER A 209 -2.65 14.45 2.47
C SER A 209 -2.70 13.81 3.85
N ARG A 210 -1.55 13.84 4.54
CA ARG A 210 -1.44 13.52 5.97
C ARG A 210 -2.22 14.47 6.87
N THR A 211 -2.55 15.66 6.39
CA THR A 211 -3.14 16.76 7.17
C THR A 211 -4.44 17.27 6.55
N SER A 212 -4.90 18.46 6.95
CA SER A 212 -6.21 19.01 6.57
C SER A 212 -6.18 19.79 5.26
N PRO A 213 -7.25 19.69 4.45
CA PRO A 213 -7.56 20.66 3.42
C PRO A 213 -8.19 21.94 3.99
N THR A 214 -8.11 23.05 3.26
CA THR A 214 -8.90 24.27 3.54
C THR A 214 -10.28 24.22 2.88
N ASP A 215 -11.21 25.04 3.34
CA ASP A 215 -12.55 25.15 2.76
C ASP A 215 -12.52 25.56 1.28
N MET A 216 -11.65 26.52 0.93
CA MET A 216 -11.44 26.94 -0.46
C MET A 216 -10.82 25.83 -1.31
N ALA A 217 -9.92 25.02 -0.74
CA ALA A 217 -9.32 23.89 -1.44
C ALA A 217 -10.37 22.81 -1.76
N ILE A 218 -11.28 22.53 -0.82
CA ILE A 218 -12.40 21.59 -1.03
C ILE A 218 -13.29 22.09 -2.18
N ARG A 219 -13.74 23.35 -2.14
CA ARG A 219 -14.56 23.93 -3.23
C ARG A 219 -13.86 23.88 -4.58
N MET A 220 -12.57 24.16 -4.60
CA MET A 220 -11.77 24.11 -5.83
C MET A 220 -11.60 22.67 -6.34
N ALA A 221 -11.36 21.70 -5.46
CA ALA A 221 -11.20 20.30 -5.84
C ALA A 221 -12.50 19.72 -6.41
N GLU A 222 -13.64 20.13 -5.85
CA GLU A 222 -14.97 19.80 -6.37
C GLU A 222 -15.11 20.28 -7.83
N GLN A 223 -14.81 21.55 -8.09
CA GLN A 223 -14.85 22.13 -9.45
C GLN A 223 -13.85 21.46 -10.40
N ALA A 224 -12.66 21.14 -9.92
CA ALA A 224 -11.58 20.56 -10.70
C ALA A 224 -11.77 19.07 -11.04
N GLY A 225 -12.82 18.42 -10.53
CA GLY A 225 -13.01 16.97 -10.66
C GLY A 225 -11.96 16.14 -9.92
N ILE A 226 -11.40 16.64 -8.82
CA ILE A 226 -10.32 15.99 -8.08
C ILE A 226 -10.87 15.38 -6.79
N THR A 227 -10.62 14.11 -6.57
CA THR A 227 -10.89 13.47 -5.27
C THR A 227 -9.90 13.96 -4.23
N LEU A 228 -10.40 14.62 -3.19
CA LEU A 228 -9.60 15.18 -2.12
C LEU A 228 -9.70 14.34 -0.85
N VAL A 229 -8.56 13.81 -0.43
CA VAL A 229 -8.40 12.97 0.75
C VAL A 229 -7.47 13.65 1.75
N GLY A 230 -7.90 13.75 3.00
CA GLY A 230 -7.14 14.33 4.09
C GLY A 230 -7.04 13.40 5.29
N TYR A 231 -6.15 13.76 6.22
CA TYR A 231 -5.91 12.99 7.44
C TYR A 231 -5.58 11.51 7.22
N VAL A 232 -4.81 11.18 6.16
CA VAL A 232 -4.39 9.80 5.93
C VAL A 232 -3.46 9.35 7.06
N ARG A 233 -3.88 8.31 7.80
CA ARG A 233 -3.15 7.73 8.94
C ARG A 233 -3.41 6.24 9.02
N ALA A 234 -2.34 5.46 9.13
CA ALA A 234 -2.42 3.99 9.15
C ALA A 234 -3.30 3.49 8.01
N MET A 235 -4.45 2.88 8.33
CA MET A 235 -5.43 2.34 7.37
C MET A 235 -6.73 3.16 7.34
N SER A 236 -6.66 4.48 7.60
CA SER A 236 -7.83 5.37 7.60
C SER A 236 -7.55 6.71 6.92
N PHE A 237 -8.58 7.34 6.38
CA PHE A 237 -8.55 8.70 5.84
C PHE A 237 -9.95 9.34 5.86
N LYS A 238 -10.02 10.65 5.59
CA LYS A 238 -11.27 11.38 5.39
C LYS A 238 -11.35 11.86 3.94
N LEU A 239 -12.49 11.64 3.30
CA LEU A 239 -12.74 12.04 1.92
C LEU A 239 -13.62 13.29 1.90
N TYR A 240 -13.26 14.27 1.06
CA TYR A 240 -13.88 15.60 1.03
C TYR A 240 -14.62 15.91 -0.28
N THR A 241 -14.20 15.33 -1.42
CA THR A 241 -14.77 15.56 -2.77
C THR A 241 -14.69 14.29 -3.61
N HIS A 242 -15.59 14.11 -4.59
CA HIS A 242 -15.55 13.03 -5.61
C HIS A 242 -15.31 11.63 -5.05
N VAL A 243 -16.25 11.14 -4.22
CA VAL A 243 -16.22 9.81 -3.56
C VAL A 243 -16.12 8.67 -4.57
N ASP A 244 -16.79 8.82 -5.70
CA ASP A 244 -16.82 7.92 -6.85
C ASP A 244 -15.45 7.75 -7.53
N GLY A 245 -14.50 8.65 -7.28
CA GLY A 245 -13.10 8.48 -7.66
C GLY A 245 -12.35 7.39 -6.90
N ILE A 246 -12.93 6.87 -5.81
CA ILE A 246 -12.36 5.76 -5.05
C ILE A 246 -13.28 4.53 -5.14
N ASP A 247 -12.72 3.42 -5.59
CA ASP A 247 -13.42 2.14 -5.53
C ASP A 247 -13.22 1.51 -4.16
N PHE A 248 -14.20 1.70 -3.28
CA PHE A 248 -14.23 1.05 -1.98
C PHE A 248 -14.44 -0.46 -2.07
N ARG A 249 -14.87 -1.00 -3.22
CA ARG A 249 -14.94 -2.45 -3.48
C ARG A 249 -13.56 -3.04 -3.78
N ALA A 250 -12.64 -2.22 -4.32
CA ALA A 250 -11.21 -2.52 -4.34
C ALA A 250 -10.57 -2.39 -2.94
N GLY A 251 -11.33 -1.89 -1.95
CA GLY A 251 -10.96 -1.71 -0.56
C GLY A 251 -11.22 -2.92 0.35
N ASP A 252 -11.73 -4.04 -0.14
CA ASP A 252 -11.86 -5.25 0.69
C ASP A 252 -10.48 -5.87 1.01
N GLY A 253 -9.40 -5.40 0.36
CA GLY A 253 -8.08 -6.02 0.45
C GLY A 253 -8.03 -7.42 -0.15
N LYS A 254 -9.14 -7.98 -0.65
CA LYS A 254 -9.23 -9.37 -1.11
C LYS A 254 -8.46 -9.62 -2.41
N VAL A 255 -7.75 -10.74 -2.47
CA VAL A 255 -7.02 -11.20 -3.65
C VAL A 255 -8.01 -11.70 -4.71
N GLN A 256 -8.17 -10.93 -5.77
CA GLN A 256 -9.05 -11.28 -6.89
C GLN A 256 -8.48 -12.44 -7.72
N GLY A 257 -9.39 -13.25 -8.28
CA GLY A 257 -9.03 -14.40 -9.12
C GLY A 257 -8.52 -15.61 -8.33
N VAL A 258 -8.72 -15.64 -7.01
CA VAL A 258 -8.34 -16.76 -6.14
C VAL A 258 -9.52 -17.11 -5.22
N THR A 259 -9.81 -18.40 -5.09
CA THR A 259 -10.79 -18.92 -4.13
C THR A 259 -10.07 -19.51 -2.92
N GLY A 260 -10.48 -19.15 -1.70
CA GLY A 260 -10.03 -19.83 -0.48
C GLY A 260 -10.69 -21.21 -0.36
N VAL A 261 -9.90 -22.26 -0.14
CA VAL A 261 -10.39 -23.63 -0.01
C VAL A 261 -9.99 -24.18 1.35
N ILE A 262 -10.97 -24.57 2.15
CA ILE A 262 -10.75 -25.27 3.42
C ILE A 262 -10.92 -26.77 3.17
N LEU A 263 -9.92 -27.57 3.51
CA LEU A 263 -9.96 -29.03 3.36
C LEU A 263 -10.41 -29.69 4.67
N ALA A 264 -11.60 -30.29 4.69
CA ALA A 264 -12.20 -30.94 5.86
C ALA A 264 -12.65 -32.38 5.53
N GLY A 265 -11.69 -33.30 5.46
CA GLY A 265 -11.92 -34.71 5.11
C GLY A 265 -10.98 -35.72 5.78
N GLY A 266 -10.19 -35.30 6.78
CA GLY A 266 -9.25 -36.19 7.47
C GLY A 266 -9.96 -37.16 8.42
N ALA A 267 -9.84 -38.47 8.18
CA ALA A 267 -10.27 -39.50 9.12
C ALA A 267 -9.50 -39.36 10.44
N SER A 268 -10.09 -38.66 11.42
CA SER A 268 -9.50 -38.40 12.74
C SER A 268 -9.61 -39.65 13.63
N SER A 269 -8.95 -40.74 13.24
CA SER A 269 -8.96 -42.01 13.98
C SER A 269 -8.17 -41.98 15.30
N ARG A 270 -7.36 -40.94 15.53
CA ARG A 270 -6.49 -40.83 16.73
C ARG A 270 -7.05 -39.97 17.88
N MET A 271 -8.17 -39.25 17.68
CA MET A 271 -8.70 -38.26 18.64
C MET A 271 -10.13 -38.51 19.16
N GLY A 272 -10.83 -39.54 18.66
CA GLY A 272 -12.17 -39.91 19.14
C GLY A 272 -13.30 -38.89 18.86
N SER A 273 -13.00 -37.71 18.28
CA SER A 273 -13.98 -36.70 17.84
C SER A 273 -13.43 -35.84 16.69
N ASN A 274 -14.32 -35.18 15.91
CA ASN A 274 -13.94 -34.36 14.76
C ASN A 274 -13.24 -33.07 15.21
N LYS A 275 -11.92 -32.98 14.99
CA LYS A 275 -11.03 -31.88 15.41
C LYS A 275 -11.50 -30.50 14.96
N ALA A 276 -12.11 -30.41 13.77
CA ALA A 276 -12.59 -29.15 13.20
C ALA A 276 -13.75 -28.52 14.00
N LEU A 277 -14.39 -29.29 14.88
CA LEU A 277 -15.52 -28.86 15.70
C LEU A 277 -15.13 -28.45 17.12
N LEU A 278 -13.83 -28.47 17.47
CA LEU A 278 -13.37 -28.09 18.80
C LEU A 278 -13.54 -26.58 19.06
N PRO A 279 -14.01 -26.17 20.26
CA PRO A 279 -14.20 -24.76 20.58
C PRO A 279 -12.88 -24.00 20.69
N HIS A 280 -12.74 -22.82 20.11
CA HIS A 280 -11.61 -21.90 20.26
C HIS A 280 -12.13 -20.45 20.25
N LYS A 281 -11.70 -19.60 21.21
CA LYS A 281 -12.13 -18.18 21.37
C LYS A 281 -13.66 -17.95 21.31
N GLY A 282 -14.47 -18.89 21.79
CA GLY A 282 -15.94 -18.78 21.80
C GLY A 282 -16.67 -19.23 20.52
N GLY A 283 -15.96 -19.75 19.51
CA GLY A 283 -16.51 -20.40 18.30
C GLY A 283 -15.78 -21.73 18.00
N ARG A 284 -16.00 -22.37 16.85
CA ARG A 284 -15.23 -23.55 16.41
C ARG A 284 -14.00 -23.13 15.60
N PHE A 285 -12.94 -23.92 15.65
CA PHE A 285 -11.67 -23.64 14.96
C PHE A 285 -11.82 -23.27 13.47
N ILE A 286 -12.62 -24.06 12.75
CA ILE A 286 -12.88 -23.86 11.33
C ILE A 286 -13.60 -22.54 11.01
N GLU A 287 -14.31 -21.94 11.97
CA GLU A 287 -14.94 -20.63 11.80
C GLU A 287 -13.91 -19.50 11.78
N SER A 288 -12.80 -19.62 12.52
CA SER A 288 -11.71 -18.63 12.48
C SER A 288 -11.04 -18.64 11.12
N ILE A 289 -10.65 -19.83 10.65
CA ILE A 289 -10.07 -20.04 9.31
C ILE A 289 -11.01 -19.48 8.25
N TYR A 290 -12.31 -19.79 8.33
CA TYR A 290 -13.29 -19.29 7.39
C TYR A 290 -13.38 -17.77 7.36
N ARG A 291 -13.44 -17.11 8.53
CA ARG A 291 -13.48 -15.64 8.62
C ARG A 291 -12.22 -15.01 8.05
N GLU A 292 -11.05 -15.53 8.43
CA GLU A 292 -9.76 -15.04 7.95
C GLU A 292 -9.64 -15.18 6.42
N LEU A 293 -10.05 -16.32 5.85
CA LEU A 293 -10.07 -16.48 4.40
C LEU A 293 -11.10 -15.58 3.72
N CYS A 294 -12.23 -15.26 4.36
CA CYS A 294 -13.21 -14.32 3.81
C CYS A 294 -12.67 -12.88 3.75
N GLU A 295 -11.77 -12.49 4.65
CA GLU A 295 -11.07 -11.20 4.58
C GLU A 295 -10.00 -11.16 3.48
N ILE A 296 -9.53 -12.33 3.03
CA ILE A 296 -8.46 -12.45 2.03
C ILE A 296 -9.01 -12.75 0.63
N PHE A 297 -10.11 -13.48 0.50
CA PHE A 297 -10.61 -13.95 -0.80
C PHE A 297 -12.09 -13.64 -1.01
N PRO A 298 -12.50 -13.34 -2.26
CA PRO A 298 -13.89 -13.04 -2.60
C PRO A 298 -14.80 -14.29 -2.55
N GLU A 299 -14.24 -15.48 -2.76
CA GLU A 299 -14.94 -16.76 -2.65
C GLU A 299 -14.19 -17.65 -1.66
N VAL A 300 -14.92 -18.28 -0.74
CA VAL A 300 -14.39 -19.33 0.15
C VAL A 300 -15.31 -20.54 0.04
N ILE A 301 -14.72 -21.73 -0.14
CA ILE A 301 -15.44 -23.01 -0.20
C ILE A 301 -14.85 -24.02 0.78
N LEU A 302 -15.68 -24.96 1.21
CA LEU A 302 -15.29 -26.06 2.08
C LEU A 302 -15.36 -27.38 1.31
N VAL A 303 -14.26 -28.12 1.25
CA VAL A 303 -14.24 -29.48 0.68
C VAL A 303 -14.48 -30.49 1.79
N THR A 304 -15.59 -31.22 1.72
CA THR A 304 -15.99 -32.21 2.73
C THR A 304 -16.99 -33.21 2.18
N ASN A 305 -16.90 -34.47 2.65
CA ASN A 305 -17.88 -35.53 2.34
C ASN A 305 -19.00 -35.65 3.39
N THR A 306 -18.97 -34.82 4.44
CA THR A 306 -19.99 -34.79 5.49
C THR A 306 -20.54 -33.38 5.67
N PRO A 307 -21.23 -32.82 4.65
CA PRO A 307 -21.68 -31.43 4.64
C PRO A 307 -22.64 -31.09 5.79
N GLU A 308 -23.37 -32.08 6.33
CA GLU A 308 -24.29 -31.89 7.45
C GLU A 308 -23.55 -31.42 8.72
N GLN A 309 -22.29 -31.84 8.90
CA GLN A 309 -21.48 -31.45 10.06
C GLN A 309 -21.06 -29.98 10.03
N TYR A 310 -21.13 -29.32 8.87
CA TYR A 310 -20.60 -27.97 8.65
C TYR A 310 -21.68 -26.98 8.18
N GLN A 311 -22.96 -27.28 8.39
CA GLN A 311 -24.08 -26.40 7.99
C GLN A 311 -23.96 -24.98 8.55
N PHE A 312 -23.31 -24.82 9.72
CA PHE A 312 -23.10 -23.53 10.38
C PHE A 312 -22.14 -22.58 9.62
N LEU A 313 -21.29 -23.08 8.71
CA LEU A 313 -20.41 -22.22 7.91
C LEU A 313 -21.17 -21.64 6.72
N PRO A 314 -21.20 -20.32 6.49
CA PRO A 314 -21.95 -19.71 5.40
C PRO A 314 -21.21 -19.77 4.06
N CYS A 315 -20.71 -20.95 3.69
CA CYS A 315 -20.01 -21.20 2.42
C CYS A 315 -20.54 -22.44 1.69
N ARG A 316 -20.17 -22.56 0.41
CA ARG A 316 -20.49 -23.73 -0.42
C ARG A 316 -19.66 -24.93 0.05
N LYS A 317 -20.32 -26.07 0.24
CA LYS A 317 -19.69 -27.35 0.55
C LYS A 317 -19.57 -28.16 -0.73
N VAL A 318 -18.38 -28.69 -0.97
CA VAL A 318 -18.01 -29.40 -2.18
C VAL A 318 -17.57 -30.82 -1.78
N PRO A 319 -18.19 -31.87 -2.35
CA PRO A 319 -17.73 -33.24 -2.10
C PRO A 319 -16.43 -33.53 -2.86
N ASP A 320 -15.62 -34.42 -2.30
CA ASP A 320 -14.48 -34.99 -3.00
C ASP A 320 -14.96 -35.91 -4.14
N LEU A 321 -14.44 -35.69 -5.35
CA LEU A 321 -14.77 -36.49 -6.53
C LEU A 321 -14.04 -37.85 -6.56
N TYR A 322 -12.96 -37.99 -5.78
CA TYR A 322 -12.17 -39.21 -5.66
C TYR A 322 -12.09 -39.62 -4.18
N GLU A 323 -13.22 -40.06 -3.62
CA GLU A 323 -13.33 -40.38 -2.19
C GLU A 323 -12.22 -41.32 -1.69
N GLY A 324 -11.64 -41.00 -0.53
CA GLY A 324 -10.60 -41.81 0.11
C GLY A 324 -9.20 -41.68 -0.52
N MET A 325 -9.02 -40.79 -1.51
CA MET A 325 -7.73 -40.58 -2.18
C MET A 325 -6.86 -39.47 -1.57
N GLY A 326 -7.23 -39.00 -0.38
CA GLY A 326 -6.42 -38.12 0.46
C GLY A 326 -6.45 -36.65 0.02
N ALA A 327 -5.50 -35.85 0.52
CA ALA A 327 -5.54 -34.39 0.33
C ALA A 327 -5.42 -33.94 -1.14
N LEU A 328 -4.74 -34.72 -2.01
CA LEU A 328 -4.68 -34.41 -3.44
C LEU A 328 -6.07 -34.39 -4.09
N ALA A 329 -6.95 -35.31 -3.68
CA ALA A 329 -8.31 -35.41 -4.16
C ALA A 329 -9.16 -34.23 -3.67
N GLY A 330 -8.99 -33.84 -2.40
CA GLY A 330 -9.62 -32.65 -1.84
C GLY A 330 -9.20 -31.35 -2.55
N ILE A 331 -7.89 -31.17 -2.83
CA ILE A 331 -7.38 -30.01 -3.58
C ILE A 331 -7.96 -30.00 -5.00
N HIS A 332 -7.98 -31.15 -5.68
CA HIS A 332 -8.58 -31.30 -7.00
C HIS A 332 -10.07 -30.92 -7.00
N ALA A 333 -10.85 -31.39 -6.02
CA ALA A 333 -12.27 -31.07 -5.90
C ALA A 333 -12.48 -29.56 -5.68
N GLY A 334 -11.70 -28.94 -4.80
CA GLY A 334 -11.74 -27.49 -4.57
C GLY A 334 -11.38 -26.68 -5.82
N LEU A 335 -10.32 -27.08 -6.53
CA LEU A 335 -9.84 -26.41 -7.74
C LEU A 335 -10.76 -26.58 -8.95
N SER A 336 -11.34 -27.77 -9.13
CA SER A 336 -12.25 -28.05 -10.26
C SER A 336 -13.59 -27.33 -10.10
N GLN A 337 -14.08 -27.18 -8.87
CA GLN A 337 -15.39 -26.58 -8.58
C GLN A 337 -15.32 -25.10 -8.20
N SER A 338 -14.13 -24.50 -8.08
CA SER A 338 -13.97 -23.07 -7.80
C SER A 338 -14.35 -22.21 -9.01
N SER A 339 -14.91 -21.04 -8.71
CA SER A 339 -15.32 -20.06 -9.73
C SER A 339 -14.11 -19.32 -10.32
N ASN A 340 -12.98 -19.31 -9.62
CA ASN A 340 -11.77 -18.59 -9.99
C ASN A 340 -10.71 -19.46 -10.70
N PRO A 341 -9.72 -18.85 -11.37
CA PRO A 341 -8.62 -19.57 -12.04
C PRO A 341 -7.66 -20.29 -11.08
N ALA A 342 -7.59 -19.86 -9.82
CA ALA A 342 -6.71 -20.42 -8.80
C ALA A 342 -7.44 -20.65 -7.48
N VAL A 343 -6.87 -21.53 -6.66
CA VAL A 343 -7.29 -21.74 -5.27
C VAL A 343 -6.11 -21.65 -4.31
N PHE A 344 -6.34 -21.05 -3.15
CA PHE A 344 -5.43 -21.15 -2.02
C PHE A 344 -6.02 -22.15 -1.02
N THR A 345 -5.28 -23.21 -0.70
CA THR A 345 -5.78 -24.28 0.17
C THR A 345 -5.24 -24.14 1.59
N VAL A 346 -6.08 -24.46 2.57
CA VAL A 346 -5.74 -24.56 4.01
C VAL A 346 -6.37 -25.83 4.56
N ALA A 347 -5.65 -26.58 5.41
CA ALA A 347 -6.23 -27.69 6.15
C ALA A 347 -7.00 -27.22 7.39
N CYS A 348 -8.08 -27.92 7.75
CA CYS A 348 -8.95 -27.49 8.86
C CYS A 348 -8.32 -27.59 10.26
N ASP A 349 -7.08 -28.05 10.39
CA ASP A 349 -6.28 -28.20 11.60
C ASP A 349 -5.11 -27.20 11.72
N MET A 350 -5.06 -26.20 10.84
CA MET A 350 -4.08 -25.10 10.85
C MET A 350 -4.64 -23.84 11.56
N PRO A 351 -4.26 -23.56 12.83
CA PRO A 351 -4.90 -22.54 13.69
C PRO A 351 -4.58 -21.10 13.33
N HIS A 352 -3.42 -20.90 12.73
CA HIS A 352 -2.83 -19.61 12.55
C HIS A 352 -2.68 -19.40 11.06
N LEU A 353 -3.29 -18.34 10.54
CA LEU A 353 -3.02 -17.88 9.18
C LEU A 353 -2.36 -16.51 9.28
N ASN A 354 -1.36 -16.30 8.44
CA ASN A 354 -0.73 -15.00 8.27
C ASN A 354 -1.24 -14.38 6.95
N PRO A 355 -2.12 -13.35 6.98
CA PRO A 355 -2.70 -12.77 5.77
C PRO A 355 -1.65 -12.21 4.80
N GLU A 356 -0.56 -11.64 5.31
CA GLU A 356 0.50 -11.07 4.47
C GLU A 356 1.28 -12.17 3.73
N LEU A 357 1.58 -13.29 4.40
CA LEU A 357 2.17 -14.46 3.74
C LEU A 357 1.24 -15.03 2.66
N ILE A 358 -0.06 -15.13 2.95
CA ILE A 358 -1.05 -15.63 1.98
C ILE A 358 -1.14 -14.72 0.76
N ARG A 359 -1.14 -13.40 0.97
CA ARG A 359 -1.12 -12.39 -0.11
C ARG A 359 0.15 -12.48 -0.93
N HIS A 360 1.29 -12.67 -0.29
CA HIS A 360 2.58 -12.87 -0.94
C HIS A 360 2.59 -14.12 -1.82
N ILE A 361 2.14 -15.27 -1.30
CA ILE A 361 1.95 -16.50 -2.08
C ILE A 361 1.03 -16.21 -3.28
N ALA A 362 -0.09 -15.53 -3.05
CA ALA A 362 -1.07 -15.27 -4.11
C ALA A 362 -0.59 -14.27 -5.17
N SER A 363 0.38 -13.42 -4.87
CA SER A 363 0.98 -12.49 -5.83
C SER A 363 1.72 -13.21 -6.98
N HIS A 364 2.23 -14.43 -6.72
CA HIS A 364 2.99 -15.22 -7.68
C HIS A 364 2.13 -16.05 -8.66
N ARG A 365 0.80 -16.03 -8.49
CA ARG A 365 -0.16 -16.92 -9.19
C ARG A 365 -0.08 -16.88 -10.72
N HIS A 366 0.36 -15.79 -11.33
CA HIS A 366 0.38 -15.64 -12.79
C HIS A 366 1.63 -16.24 -13.45
N SER A 367 2.62 -16.68 -12.66
CA SER A 367 3.94 -17.10 -13.16
C SER A 367 4.16 -18.61 -13.18
N CYS A 368 3.23 -19.40 -12.62
CA CYS A 368 3.42 -20.83 -12.40
C CYS A 368 2.07 -21.55 -12.20
N ASP A 369 2.09 -22.88 -12.24
CA ASP A 369 0.91 -23.71 -11.98
C ASP A 369 0.66 -23.89 -10.47
N LEU A 370 1.74 -23.88 -9.67
CA LEU A 370 1.73 -24.13 -8.23
C LEU A 370 2.71 -23.19 -7.52
N VAL A 371 2.24 -22.45 -6.52
CA VAL A 371 3.10 -21.70 -5.58
C VAL A 371 3.18 -22.49 -4.29
N LEU A 372 4.36 -23.02 -3.96
CA LEU A 372 4.56 -23.99 -2.88
C LEU A 372 5.52 -23.43 -1.82
N PRO A 373 5.03 -23.05 -0.63
CA PRO A 373 5.91 -22.64 0.45
C PRO A 373 6.65 -23.80 1.11
N MET A 374 7.78 -23.45 1.71
CA MET A 374 8.66 -24.37 2.42
C MET A 374 8.88 -23.91 3.87
N SER A 375 8.76 -24.86 4.79
CA SER A 375 9.27 -24.74 6.16
C SER A 375 10.69 -25.34 6.26
N PRO A 376 11.37 -25.19 7.40
CA PRO A 376 12.62 -25.92 7.66
C PRO A 376 12.46 -27.46 7.59
N HIS A 377 11.23 -27.97 7.62
CA HIS A 377 10.91 -29.40 7.59
C HIS A 377 10.49 -29.92 6.21
N GLY A 378 10.30 -29.03 5.22
CA GLY A 378 9.98 -29.41 3.84
C GLY A 378 8.85 -28.58 3.23
N TYR A 379 8.19 -29.13 2.22
CA TYR A 379 7.09 -28.47 1.52
C TYR A 379 5.80 -28.46 2.34
N GLU A 380 5.03 -27.39 2.21
CA GLU A 380 3.75 -27.19 2.88
C GLU A 380 2.59 -27.15 1.86
N PRO A 381 2.23 -28.30 1.25
CA PRO A 381 1.25 -28.36 0.16
C PRO A 381 -0.19 -28.06 0.59
N LEU A 382 -0.48 -28.12 1.89
CA LEU A 382 -1.80 -27.79 2.42
C LEU A 382 -1.95 -26.31 2.76
N HIS A 383 -0.92 -25.50 2.52
CA HIS A 383 -0.89 -24.04 2.68
C HIS A 383 -0.33 -23.39 1.40
N ALA A 384 -0.84 -23.80 0.25
CA ALA A 384 -0.27 -23.49 -1.06
C ALA A 384 -1.33 -22.96 -2.04
N LEU A 385 -0.88 -22.34 -3.14
CA LEU A 385 -1.75 -21.89 -4.22
C LEU A 385 -1.63 -22.79 -5.44
N TYR A 386 -2.78 -23.21 -5.98
CA TYR A 386 -2.88 -24.07 -7.15
C TYR A 386 -3.69 -23.38 -8.24
N ASN A 387 -3.14 -23.26 -9.45
CA ASN A 387 -3.86 -22.84 -10.64
C ASN A 387 -4.55 -24.03 -11.32
N LYS A 388 -5.59 -23.75 -12.11
CA LYS A 388 -6.30 -24.78 -12.91
C LYS A 388 -5.40 -25.57 -13.86
N GLY A 389 -4.21 -25.05 -14.21
CA GLY A 389 -3.15 -25.79 -14.91
C GLY A 389 -2.69 -27.06 -14.19
N CYS A 390 -2.87 -27.17 -12.87
CA CYS A 390 -2.58 -28.38 -12.10
C CYS A 390 -3.56 -29.54 -12.36
N LEU A 391 -4.79 -29.26 -12.84
CA LEU A 391 -5.86 -30.28 -12.94
C LEU A 391 -5.46 -31.51 -13.76
N PRO A 392 -4.87 -31.40 -14.97
CA PRO A 392 -4.47 -32.58 -15.76
C PRO A 392 -3.45 -33.46 -15.03
N ALA A 393 -2.49 -32.84 -14.31
CA ALA A 393 -1.49 -33.56 -13.53
C ALA A 393 -2.13 -34.27 -12.32
N MET A 394 -3.03 -33.58 -11.61
CA MET A 394 -3.79 -34.14 -10.48
C MET A 394 -4.64 -35.33 -10.91
N GLU A 395 -5.45 -35.19 -11.97
CA GLU A 395 -6.31 -36.25 -12.49
C GLU A 395 -5.49 -37.48 -12.91
N SER A 396 -4.36 -37.27 -13.60
CA SER A 396 -3.48 -38.37 -14.00
C SER A 396 -2.90 -39.09 -12.78
N SER A 397 -2.46 -38.38 -11.75
CA SER A 397 -1.97 -39.00 -10.50
C SER A 397 -3.07 -39.78 -9.78
N LEU A 398 -4.27 -39.20 -9.65
CA LEU A 398 -5.41 -39.83 -8.97
C LEU A 398 -5.88 -41.10 -9.70
N LYS A 399 -6.01 -41.06 -11.03
CA LYS A 399 -6.33 -42.24 -11.86
C LYS A 399 -5.30 -43.38 -11.73
N ASN A 400 -4.05 -43.04 -11.47
CA ASN A 400 -2.95 -44.00 -11.25
C ASN A 400 -2.79 -44.42 -9.78
N GLY A 401 -3.76 -44.12 -8.90
CA GLY A 401 -3.69 -44.51 -7.50
C GLY A 401 -2.71 -43.70 -6.65
N LYS A 402 -2.10 -42.63 -7.19
CA LYS A 402 -1.14 -41.79 -6.45
C LYS A 402 -1.88 -40.73 -5.65
N ARG A 403 -1.74 -40.79 -4.32
CA ARG A 403 -2.51 -39.96 -3.36
C ARG A 403 -1.75 -38.75 -2.80
N ARG A 404 -0.43 -38.69 -2.97
CA ARG A 404 0.42 -37.64 -2.38
C ARG A 404 0.58 -36.45 -3.32
N ILE A 405 0.49 -35.22 -2.81
CA ILE A 405 0.68 -34.00 -3.60
C ILE A 405 2.04 -33.97 -4.30
N VAL A 406 3.09 -34.45 -3.64
CA VAL A 406 4.44 -34.53 -4.25
C VAL A 406 4.50 -35.29 -5.58
N SER A 407 3.50 -36.14 -5.88
CA SER A 407 3.43 -36.88 -7.14
C SER A 407 3.13 -36.01 -8.38
N ILE A 408 2.59 -34.80 -8.20
CA ILE A 408 2.27 -33.91 -9.33
C ILE A 408 3.40 -32.92 -9.65
N LEU A 409 4.34 -32.68 -8.72
CA LEU A 409 5.39 -31.66 -8.86
C LEU A 409 6.22 -31.79 -10.15
N PRO A 410 6.62 -33.00 -10.62
CA PRO A 410 7.39 -33.13 -11.86
C PRO A 410 6.62 -32.77 -13.14
N ARG A 411 5.31 -32.53 -13.04
CA ARG A 411 4.40 -32.33 -14.18
C ARG A 411 3.78 -30.93 -14.22
N VAL A 412 4.17 -30.05 -13.32
CA VAL A 412 3.62 -28.69 -13.18
C VAL A 412 4.77 -27.70 -12.99
N ASN A 413 4.60 -26.47 -13.43
CA ASN A 413 5.56 -25.40 -13.13
C ASN A 413 5.38 -24.93 -11.67
N VAL A 414 6.42 -25.09 -10.85
CA VAL A 414 6.36 -24.78 -9.40
C VAL A 414 7.20 -23.55 -9.09
N ARG A 415 6.59 -22.55 -8.42
CA ARG A 415 7.31 -21.49 -7.72
C ARG A 415 7.43 -21.87 -6.26
N GLU A 416 8.63 -22.24 -5.84
CA GLU A 416 8.94 -22.50 -4.43
C GLU A 416 9.12 -21.18 -3.68
N ILE A 417 8.48 -21.01 -2.52
CA ILE A 417 8.75 -19.90 -1.59
C ILE A 417 9.69 -20.45 -0.52
N SER A 418 10.93 -19.96 -0.49
CA SER A 418 11.98 -20.53 0.36
C SER A 418 11.71 -20.27 1.84
N PRO A 419 12.31 -21.04 2.78
CA PRO A 419 12.12 -20.80 4.20
C PRO A 419 12.55 -19.40 4.65
N SER A 420 13.58 -18.81 4.01
CA SER A 420 13.99 -17.43 4.30
C SER A 420 12.96 -16.39 3.85
N GLU A 421 12.29 -16.65 2.72
CA GLU A 421 11.24 -15.78 2.19
C GLU A 421 9.99 -15.86 3.09
N VAL A 422 9.62 -17.07 3.54
CA VAL A 422 8.55 -17.26 4.53
C VAL A 422 8.88 -16.57 5.86
N ALA A 423 10.09 -16.74 6.37
CA ALA A 423 10.52 -16.16 7.65
C ALA A 423 10.45 -14.63 7.68
N GLY A 424 10.47 -13.97 6.52
CA GLY A 424 10.24 -12.52 6.42
C GLY A 424 8.84 -12.08 6.82
N PHE A 425 7.85 -12.98 6.71
CA PHE A 425 6.46 -12.75 7.10
C PHE A 425 6.06 -13.48 8.38
N ASP A 426 6.55 -14.72 8.53
CA ASP A 426 6.24 -15.63 9.63
C ASP A 426 7.53 -16.28 10.15
N PRO A 427 8.30 -15.59 11.02
CA PRO A 427 9.58 -16.08 11.54
C PRO A 427 9.46 -17.39 12.33
N GLY A 428 8.29 -17.63 12.94
CA GLY A 428 8.00 -18.83 13.74
C GLY A 428 7.50 -20.01 12.91
N PHE A 429 7.13 -19.78 11.65
CA PHE A 429 6.43 -20.75 10.79
C PHE A 429 5.11 -21.23 11.44
N ASP A 430 4.49 -20.37 12.26
CA ASP A 430 3.25 -20.68 12.99
C ASP A 430 2.11 -21.00 12.02
N SER A 431 2.14 -20.42 10.82
CA SER A 431 1.17 -20.62 9.73
C SER A 431 1.14 -22.05 9.20
N PHE A 432 2.17 -22.85 9.49
CA PHE A 432 2.30 -24.24 9.08
C PHE A 432 2.08 -25.24 10.23
N SER A 433 1.81 -24.74 11.44
CA SER A 433 1.54 -25.59 12.59
C SER A 433 0.20 -26.34 12.43
N ASN A 434 0.16 -27.60 12.86
CA ASN A 434 -1.05 -28.42 12.84
C ASN A 434 -1.35 -28.90 14.27
N ILE A 435 -2.63 -28.86 14.68
CA ILE A 435 -3.03 -29.38 15.99
C ILE A 435 -3.43 -30.86 15.84
N ASN A 436 -2.62 -31.73 16.43
CA ASN A 436 -2.76 -33.18 16.34
C ASN A 436 -3.14 -33.87 17.65
N THR A 437 -2.88 -33.25 18.81
CA THR A 437 -3.17 -33.84 20.12
C THR A 437 -4.02 -32.93 21.02
N PRO A 438 -4.78 -33.50 21.99
CA PRO A 438 -5.49 -32.70 23.00
C PRO A 438 -4.56 -31.82 23.85
N GLN A 439 -3.32 -32.28 24.10
CA GLN A 439 -2.32 -31.51 24.86
C GLN A 439 -1.90 -30.26 24.07
N GLU A 440 -1.60 -30.38 22.78
CA GLU A 440 -1.31 -29.24 21.89
C GLU A 440 -2.46 -28.22 21.85
N TYR A 441 -3.72 -28.70 21.88
CA TYR A 441 -4.89 -27.83 21.97
C TYR A 441 -4.95 -27.06 23.31
N TYR A 442 -4.65 -27.70 24.44
CA TYR A 442 -4.60 -27.03 25.74
C TYR A 442 -3.44 -26.03 25.84
N ASP A 443 -2.27 -26.38 25.30
CA ASP A 443 -1.09 -25.52 25.28
C ASP A 443 -1.33 -24.25 24.45
N LEU A 444 -1.96 -24.39 23.27
CA LEU A 444 -2.35 -23.28 22.41
C LEU A 444 -3.40 -22.37 23.08
N ARG A 445 -4.38 -22.95 23.77
CA ARG A 445 -5.38 -22.19 24.55
C ARG A 445 -4.74 -21.40 25.70
N ASN A 446 -3.67 -21.91 26.29
CA ASN A 446 -2.98 -21.27 27.41
C ASN A 446 -2.03 -20.15 26.92
N ALA A 447 -1.28 -20.37 25.84
CA ALA A 447 -0.41 -19.36 25.23
C ALA A 447 -1.19 -18.10 24.76
N ASP A 448 -2.41 -18.28 24.25
CA ASP A 448 -3.28 -17.17 23.85
C ASP A 448 -3.80 -16.34 25.05
N LYS A 449 -4.01 -16.98 26.21
CA LYS A 449 -4.40 -16.26 27.44
C LYS A 449 -3.25 -15.38 27.95
N GLU A 450 -2.01 -15.84 27.85
CA GLU A 450 -0.83 -15.08 28.26
C GLU A 450 -0.56 -13.88 27.33
N LYS A 451 -0.74 -14.04 26.01
CA LYS A 451 -0.67 -12.91 25.05
C LYS A 451 -1.77 -11.86 25.28
N THR A 452 -2.96 -12.29 25.66
CA THR A 452 -4.09 -11.39 25.98
C THR A 452 -3.86 -10.65 27.31
N ALA A 453 -3.22 -11.29 28.29
CA ALA A 453 -2.85 -10.66 29.57
C ALA A 453 -1.67 -9.68 29.44
N ALA A 454 -0.70 -9.96 28.56
CA ALA A 454 0.45 -9.09 28.30
C ALA A 454 0.09 -7.81 27.51
N GLY A 455 -1.01 -7.80 26.75
CA GLY A 455 -1.52 -6.62 26.04
C GLY A 455 -2.39 -5.68 26.89
N GLY A 456 -2.59 -5.97 28.17
CA GLY A 456 -3.52 -5.30 29.07
C GLY A 456 -2.88 -4.49 30.20
N GLN A 457 -1.73 -3.85 29.99
CA GLN A 457 -1.25 -2.80 30.92
C GLN A 457 -1.57 -1.41 30.36
N PHE A 458 -2.77 -0.91 30.69
CA PHE A 458 -3.04 0.52 30.66
C PHE A 458 -2.35 1.16 31.89
N PRO A 459 -1.64 2.30 31.75
CA PRO A 459 -1.16 3.03 32.92
C PRO A 459 -2.35 3.54 33.74
N ASP A 460 -2.35 3.18 35.01
CA ASP A 460 -3.35 3.49 36.01
C ASP A 460 -3.42 5.02 36.24
N ALA A 461 -4.36 5.67 35.56
CA ALA A 461 -4.67 7.08 35.74
C ALA A 461 -5.74 7.24 36.84
N ALA A 462 -5.39 6.90 38.08
CA ALA A 462 -6.26 7.10 39.23
C ALA A 462 -5.47 7.30 40.54
N ALA A 463 -4.62 8.33 40.61
CA ALA A 463 -4.13 8.84 41.89
C ALA A 463 -3.68 10.31 41.77
N LYS A 464 -4.66 11.23 41.78
CA LYS A 464 -4.50 12.61 42.27
C LYS A 464 -5.86 13.30 42.33
N LEU A 465 -6.62 12.98 43.36
CA LEU A 465 -7.58 13.89 43.96
C LEU A 465 -7.75 13.50 45.43
N GLN A 466 -7.48 14.48 46.28
CA GLN A 466 -7.78 14.60 47.72
C GLN A 466 -6.70 14.19 48.73
N ALA A 467 -6.49 15.16 49.64
CA ALA A 467 -5.59 15.26 50.81
C ALA A 467 -4.13 15.66 50.51
#